data_AF-A0A8F1WHL6-F1
#
_entry.id   AF-A0A8F1WHL6-F1
#
_cell.length_a   1.000
_cell.length_b   1.000
_cell.length_c   1.000
_cell.angle_alpha   90.00
_cell.angle_beta   90.00
_cell.angle_gamma   90.00
#
_symmetry.space_group_name_H-M   'P 1'
#
loop_
_entity.id
_entity.type
_entity.pdbx_description
1 polymer ?
#
loop_
_entity_poly.entity_id
_entity_poly.type
_entity_poly.pdbx_seq_one_letter_code
_entity_poly.pdbx_strand_id
1 'polypeptide(L)'
;MKKAGIYLAVMLFAMALVAMAGTGMVSAAGSDNTTTTGGNVYYNLPYLHTNPSGVVYCIVANLSSNNVTSASFTVKASSNSNPTQTALTFPSTVSFSAGSSNMLSFTGKYIYVGSTKVADLSTSLGLTSSSDNTTGGSDNTTGGGKGGSKDNSFSIFSNSGSDNSDKVYYGGTLSFASGSSIDCKKIAMSCFQGTTNPKRPIGGYTCEDDSTTGVAGGKNVLSF
;
A
#
# COMPACT_ATOMS: atom_id res chain seq x y z
N MET A 1 4.49 32.35 70.12
CA MET A 1 3.45 31.84 69.20
C MET A 1 3.47 32.43 67.77
N LYS A 2 4.25 33.49 67.47
CA LYS A 2 4.28 34.09 66.11
C LYS A 2 5.20 33.38 65.08
N LYS A 3 6.18 32.58 65.52
CA LYS A 3 7.15 31.93 64.62
C LYS A 3 6.63 30.63 63.98
N ALA A 4 5.68 29.93 64.61
CA ALA A 4 5.13 28.68 64.09
C ALA A 4 4.20 28.89 62.87
N GLY A 5 3.47 30.01 62.81
CA GLY A 5 2.58 30.32 61.69
C GLY A 5 3.30 30.58 60.37
N ILE A 6 4.52 31.12 60.43
CA ILE A 6 5.33 31.41 59.23
C ILE A 6 5.80 30.11 58.56
N TYR A 7 6.22 29.12 59.35
CA TYR A 7 6.65 27.82 58.79
C TYR A 7 5.49 27.05 58.16
N LEU A 8 4.28 27.13 58.73
CA LEU A 8 3.09 26.50 58.15
C LEU A 8 2.69 27.17 56.82
N ALA A 9 2.77 28.50 56.74
CA ALA A 9 2.47 29.25 55.53
C ALA A 9 3.51 29.00 54.42
N VAL A 10 4.80 28.90 54.76
CA VAL A 10 5.87 28.60 53.78
C VAL A 10 5.78 27.16 53.27
N MET A 11 5.44 26.19 54.13
CA MET A 11 5.20 24.79 53.71
C MET A 11 3.99 24.65 52.77
N LEU A 12 2.88 25.35 53.08
CA LEU A 12 1.69 25.36 52.20
C LEU A 12 1.98 26.01 50.84
N PHE A 13 2.78 27.08 50.82
CA PHE A 13 3.18 27.73 49.56
C PHE A 13 4.13 26.85 48.73
N ALA A 14 5.06 26.14 49.37
CA ALA A 14 5.98 25.22 48.68
C ALA A 14 5.27 23.99 48.09
N MET A 15 4.26 23.43 48.77
CA MET A 15 3.45 22.35 48.20
C MET A 15 2.55 22.81 47.05
N ALA A 16 2.02 24.05 47.11
CA ALA A 16 1.24 24.61 46.01
C ALA A 16 2.09 24.84 44.74
N LEU A 17 3.37 25.20 44.89
CA LEU A 17 4.27 25.43 43.75
C LEU A 17 4.66 24.13 43.03
N VAL A 18 4.84 23.03 43.77
CA VAL A 18 5.16 21.71 43.18
C VAL A 18 3.95 21.11 42.45
N ALA A 19 2.72 21.39 42.91
CA ALA A 19 1.51 20.95 42.22
C ALA A 19 1.29 21.64 40.86
N MET A 20 1.84 22.84 40.65
CA MET A 20 1.68 23.60 39.38
C MET A 20 2.81 23.37 38.36
N ALA A 21 3.97 22.85 38.78
CA ALA A 21 5.08 22.53 37.87
C ALA A 21 5.05 21.07 37.33
N GLY A 22 4.12 20.24 37.80
CA GLY A 22 4.00 18.82 37.43
C GLY A 22 3.00 18.52 36.31
N THR A 23 2.31 19.52 35.76
CA THR A 23 1.62 19.34 34.47
C THR A 23 2.66 19.53 33.38
N GLY A 24 3.35 18.43 33.08
CA GLY A 24 4.17 18.32 31.89
C GLY A 24 3.40 18.89 30.70
N MET A 25 4.14 19.51 29.80
CA MET A 25 3.67 19.97 28.50
C MET A 25 2.95 18.81 27.81
N VAL A 26 1.65 18.66 28.06
CA VAL A 26 0.73 18.11 27.08
C VAL A 26 0.83 19.12 25.95
N SER A 27 1.64 18.75 24.97
CA SER A 27 1.54 19.33 23.64
C SER A 27 0.05 19.38 23.36
N ALA A 28 -0.49 20.59 23.26
CA ALA A 28 -1.82 20.77 22.73
C ALA A 28 -1.76 20.15 21.34
N ALA A 29 -2.18 18.88 21.24
CA ALA A 29 -2.72 18.36 20.02
C ALA A 29 -3.82 19.37 19.71
N GLY A 30 -3.58 20.21 18.70
CA GLY A 30 -4.61 21.08 18.16
C GLY A 30 -5.84 20.22 18.04
N SER A 31 -6.91 20.63 18.71
CA SER A 31 -8.20 19.99 18.61
C SER A 31 -8.57 20.05 17.14
N ASP A 32 -8.23 18.98 16.42
CA ASP A 32 -8.67 18.79 15.05
C ASP A 32 -10.18 18.68 15.15
N ASN A 33 -10.85 19.78 14.85
CA ASN A 33 -12.30 19.84 14.74
C ASN A 33 -12.71 19.15 13.43
N THR A 34 -12.26 17.90 13.27
CA THR A 34 -12.73 16.98 12.25
C THR A 34 -13.85 16.21 12.90
N THR A 35 -15.08 16.64 12.61
CA THR A 35 -16.23 15.74 12.54
C THR A 35 -15.75 14.38 12.06
N THR A 36 -15.96 13.35 12.88
CA THR A 36 -15.58 11.94 12.72
C THR A 36 -16.09 11.38 11.40
N THR A 37 -15.45 11.79 10.32
CA THR A 37 -15.62 11.29 8.97
C THR A 37 -14.48 10.30 8.82
N GLY A 38 -14.81 9.05 8.52
CA GLY A 38 -13.80 7.99 8.39
C GLY A 38 -12.62 8.44 7.52
N GLY A 39 -11.41 8.08 7.93
CA GLY A 39 -10.19 8.40 7.18
C GLY A 39 -9.92 7.35 6.12
N ASN A 40 -9.58 7.80 4.90
CA ASN A 40 -9.05 6.95 3.85
C ASN A 40 -7.60 7.33 3.54
N VAL A 41 -6.80 6.31 3.27
CA VAL A 41 -5.40 6.41 2.87
C VAL A 41 -5.22 5.63 1.58
N TYR A 42 -4.53 6.22 0.62
CA TYR A 42 -4.31 5.69 -0.71
C TYR A 42 -2.82 5.67 -1.01
N TYR A 43 -2.31 4.50 -1.37
CA TYR A 43 -0.95 4.30 -1.81
C TYR A 43 -0.93 3.98 -3.29
N ASN A 44 -0.45 4.93 -4.11
CA ASN A 44 -0.25 4.72 -5.54
C ASN A 44 1.11 4.06 -5.75
N LEU A 45 1.10 2.77 -6.09
CA LEU A 45 2.31 2.00 -6.31
C LEU A 45 2.82 2.19 -7.75
N PRO A 46 4.16 2.19 -7.96
CA PRO A 46 4.74 2.16 -9.29
C PRO A 46 4.40 0.84 -10.01
N TYR A 47 4.87 0.69 -11.25
CA TYR A 47 4.70 -0.55 -11.99
C TYR A 47 5.33 -1.75 -11.26
N LEU A 48 4.48 -2.62 -10.76
CA LEU A 48 4.77 -3.97 -10.29
C LEU A 48 4.77 -4.93 -11.48
N HIS A 49 5.07 -6.21 -11.22
CA HIS A 49 5.07 -7.22 -12.26
C HIS A 49 4.55 -8.57 -11.77
N THR A 50 4.05 -9.41 -12.66
CA THR A 50 3.55 -10.76 -12.35
C THR A 50 4.60 -11.87 -12.42
N ASN A 51 5.90 -11.55 -12.46
CA ASN A 51 6.95 -12.57 -12.32
C ASN A 51 6.97 -13.11 -10.87
N PRO A 52 6.68 -14.40 -10.63
CA PRO A 52 6.63 -15.00 -9.29
C PRO A 52 7.98 -14.99 -8.55
N SER A 53 9.09 -14.89 -9.27
CA SER A 53 10.44 -14.82 -8.67
C SER A 53 10.83 -13.42 -8.20
N GLY A 54 10.13 -12.36 -8.62
CA GLY A 54 10.41 -10.98 -8.21
C GLY A 54 9.34 -10.44 -7.26
N VAL A 55 9.17 -11.10 -6.12
CA VAL A 55 8.17 -10.69 -5.13
C VAL A 55 8.44 -9.26 -4.65
N VAL A 56 7.38 -8.46 -4.56
CA VAL A 56 7.39 -7.15 -3.91
C VAL A 56 6.75 -7.26 -2.55
N TYR A 57 7.45 -6.81 -1.52
CA TYR A 57 7.00 -6.81 -0.13
C TYR A 57 6.77 -5.39 0.33
N CYS A 58 5.59 -5.09 0.85
CA CYS A 58 5.29 -3.80 1.46
C CYS A 58 4.95 -4.01 2.93
N ILE A 59 5.76 -3.42 3.83
CA ILE A 59 5.46 -3.41 5.26
C ILE A 59 4.57 -2.22 5.53
N VAL A 60 3.35 -2.48 5.98
CA VAL A 60 2.37 -1.44 6.35
C VAL A 60 2.26 -1.40 7.86
N ALA A 61 2.62 -0.27 8.44
CA ALA A 61 2.53 0.01 9.87
C ALA A 61 1.31 0.91 10.13
N ASN A 62 0.39 0.42 10.96
CA ASN A 62 -0.69 1.23 11.51
C ASN A 62 -0.22 1.81 12.85
N LEU A 63 0.27 3.04 12.79
CA LEU A 63 0.72 3.84 13.94
C LEU A 63 -0.43 4.63 14.56
N SER A 64 -1.66 4.50 14.06
CA SER A 64 -2.82 5.15 14.65
C SER A 64 -3.32 4.41 15.90
N SER A 65 -4.18 5.06 16.66
CA SER A 65 -4.96 4.45 17.73
C SER A 65 -6.23 3.73 17.23
N ASN A 66 -6.47 3.70 15.91
CA ASN A 66 -7.68 3.18 15.29
C ASN A 66 -7.37 1.96 14.40
N ASN A 67 -8.33 1.04 14.32
CA ASN A 67 -8.20 -0.09 13.40
C ASN A 67 -8.56 0.34 11.98
N VAL A 68 -7.85 -0.20 10.99
CA VAL A 68 -8.32 -0.20 9.59
C VAL A 68 -9.45 -1.20 9.48
N THR A 69 -10.62 -0.74 9.03
CA THR A 69 -11.83 -1.55 8.91
C THR A 69 -12.00 -2.16 7.53
N SER A 70 -11.38 -1.58 6.49
CA SER A 70 -11.33 -2.17 5.16
C SER A 70 -10.04 -1.83 4.43
N ALA A 71 -9.58 -2.77 3.62
CA ALA A 71 -8.45 -2.60 2.73
C ALA A 71 -8.80 -3.14 1.34
N SER A 72 -8.28 -2.52 0.30
CA SER A 72 -8.51 -2.96 -1.07
C SER A 72 -7.34 -2.63 -1.97
N PHE A 73 -7.24 -3.34 -3.09
CA PHE A 73 -6.30 -3.03 -4.15
C PHE A 73 -7.03 -2.82 -5.47
N THR A 74 -6.70 -1.76 -6.20
CA THR A 74 -7.27 -1.46 -7.51
C THR A 74 -6.15 -1.40 -8.54
N VAL A 75 -6.21 -2.24 -9.57
CA VAL A 75 -5.29 -2.12 -10.72
C VAL A 75 -5.70 -0.90 -11.54
N LYS A 76 -4.75 0.03 -11.73
CA LYS A 76 -4.95 1.30 -12.45
C LYS A 76 -4.26 1.36 -13.80
N ALA A 77 -3.22 0.54 -14.00
CA ALA A 77 -2.53 0.39 -15.28
C ALA A 77 -2.13 -1.08 -15.47
N SER A 78 -2.13 -1.56 -16.72
CA SER A 78 -1.66 -2.90 -17.09
C SER A 78 -1.01 -2.84 -18.47
N SER A 79 0.10 -3.57 -18.65
CA SER A 79 0.80 -3.67 -19.93
C SER A 79 0.14 -4.66 -20.91
N ASN A 80 -0.82 -5.46 -20.43
CA ASN A 80 -1.46 -6.52 -21.21
C ASN A 80 -2.83 -6.11 -21.75
N SER A 81 -3.56 -5.29 -20.99
CA SER A 81 -4.92 -4.89 -21.32
C SER A 81 -5.31 -3.61 -20.58
N ASN A 82 -6.46 -3.03 -20.94
CA ASN A 82 -7.06 -2.00 -20.10
C ASN A 82 -7.48 -2.62 -18.76
N PRO A 83 -6.98 -2.12 -17.62
CA PRO A 83 -7.37 -2.67 -16.33
C PRO A 83 -8.84 -2.37 -16.07
N THR A 84 -9.52 -3.28 -15.37
CA THR A 84 -10.94 -3.13 -15.02
C THR A 84 -11.19 -1.94 -14.10
N GLN A 85 -10.16 -1.50 -13.36
CA GLN A 85 -10.25 -0.48 -12.32
C GLN A 85 -11.25 -0.80 -11.20
N THR A 86 -11.60 -2.08 -11.07
CA THR A 86 -12.45 -2.58 -9.98
C THR A 86 -11.61 -2.79 -8.73
N ALA A 87 -12.08 -2.26 -7.60
CA ALA A 87 -11.43 -2.50 -6.31
C ALA A 87 -11.61 -3.96 -5.89
N LEU A 88 -10.50 -4.63 -5.58
CA LEU A 88 -10.47 -5.96 -4.98
C LEU A 88 -10.37 -5.79 -3.46
N THR A 89 -11.51 -5.89 -2.79
CA THR A 89 -11.60 -5.78 -1.32
C THR A 89 -10.98 -6.99 -0.65
N PHE A 90 -10.10 -6.75 0.32
CA PHE A 90 -9.49 -7.82 1.10
C PHE A 90 -10.53 -8.46 2.04
N PRO A 91 -10.42 -9.76 2.35
CA PRO A 91 -11.29 -10.42 3.30
C PRO A 91 -11.28 -9.74 4.68
N SER A 92 -12.44 -9.66 5.35
CA SER A 92 -12.56 -9.05 6.68
C SER A 92 -11.77 -9.76 7.78
N THR A 93 -11.30 -10.99 7.52
CA THR A 93 -10.40 -11.73 8.41
C THR A 93 -8.99 -11.12 8.45
N VAL A 94 -8.64 -10.30 7.47
CA VAL A 94 -7.39 -9.54 7.43
C VAL A 94 -7.66 -8.12 7.88
N SER A 95 -7.12 -7.76 9.04
CA SER A 95 -7.25 -6.42 9.61
C SER A 95 -5.88 -5.83 9.91
N PHE A 96 -5.76 -4.52 9.75
CA PHE A 96 -4.57 -3.76 10.13
C PHE A 96 -4.88 -3.06 11.45
N SER A 97 -4.73 -3.80 12.55
CA SER A 97 -5.03 -3.33 13.90
C SER A 97 -4.17 -2.13 14.31
N ALA A 98 -4.69 -1.29 15.19
CA ALA A 98 -3.94 -0.19 15.79
C ALA A 98 -2.62 -0.69 16.42
N GLY A 99 -1.54 0.04 16.20
CA GLY A 99 -0.21 -0.29 16.72
C GLY A 99 0.44 -1.54 16.11
N SER A 100 -0.06 -2.03 14.96
CA SER A 100 0.46 -3.25 14.32
C SER A 100 1.24 -2.96 13.03
N SER A 101 2.07 -3.92 12.62
CA SER A 101 2.73 -3.92 11.31
C SER A 101 2.41 -5.22 10.58
N ASN A 102 2.02 -5.11 9.32
CA ASN A 102 1.63 -6.24 8.49
C ASN A 102 2.43 -6.22 7.18
N MET A 103 2.88 -7.40 6.75
CA MET A 103 3.59 -7.55 5.48
C MET A 103 2.59 -7.90 4.38
N LEU A 104 2.45 -7.02 3.40
CA LEU A 104 1.81 -7.33 2.12
C LEU A 104 2.86 -7.90 1.17
N SER A 105 2.50 -8.94 0.43
CA SER A 105 3.37 -9.53 -0.60
C SER A 105 2.62 -9.60 -1.93
N PHE A 106 3.19 -8.99 -2.96
CA PHE A 106 2.76 -9.11 -4.35
C PHE A 106 3.63 -10.17 -5.01
N THR A 107 3.05 -11.37 -5.24
CA THR A 107 3.76 -12.49 -5.87
C THR A 107 2.94 -13.02 -7.03
N GLY A 108 3.53 -12.97 -8.22
CA GLY A 108 2.79 -13.25 -9.45
C GLY A 108 1.57 -12.33 -9.58
N LYS A 109 0.41 -12.94 -9.77
CA LYS A 109 -0.90 -12.26 -9.85
C LYS A 109 -1.66 -12.22 -8.53
N TYR A 110 -1.02 -12.52 -7.42
CA TYR A 110 -1.68 -12.64 -6.12
C TYR A 110 -1.13 -11.63 -5.12
N ILE A 111 -2.00 -11.18 -4.22
CA ILE A 111 -1.63 -10.37 -3.06
C ILE A 111 -1.86 -11.19 -1.80
N TYR A 112 -0.88 -11.17 -0.90
CA TYR A 112 -0.93 -11.83 0.40
C TYR A 112 -0.76 -10.82 1.52
N VAL A 113 -1.37 -11.09 2.67
CA VAL A 113 -1.04 -10.46 3.96
C VAL A 113 -0.52 -11.55 4.88
N GLY A 114 0.76 -11.47 5.26
CA GLY A 114 1.46 -12.60 5.85
C GLY A 114 1.42 -13.82 4.91
N SER A 115 0.79 -14.90 5.34
CA SER A 115 0.58 -16.13 4.56
C SER A 115 -0.81 -16.25 3.92
N THR A 116 -1.73 -15.32 4.20
CA THR A 116 -3.10 -15.37 3.71
C THR A 116 -3.22 -14.68 2.36
N LYS A 117 -3.71 -15.40 1.33
CA LYS A 117 -4.05 -14.81 0.03
C LYS A 117 -5.28 -13.91 0.18
N VAL A 118 -5.15 -12.62 -0.15
CA VAL A 118 -6.23 -11.62 0.00
C VAL A 118 -6.80 -11.13 -1.33
N ALA A 119 -6.06 -11.27 -2.43
CA ALA A 119 -6.56 -10.90 -3.74
C ALA A 119 -5.94 -11.76 -4.87
N ASP A 120 -6.71 -11.89 -5.95
CA ASP A 120 -6.31 -12.46 -7.22
C ASP A 120 -6.52 -11.43 -8.33
N LEU A 121 -5.43 -11.02 -8.97
CA LEU A 121 -5.40 -9.97 -9.97
C LEU A 121 -5.68 -10.49 -11.39
N SER A 122 -5.90 -11.79 -11.57
CA SER A 122 -6.04 -12.43 -12.89
C SER A 122 -7.04 -11.70 -13.78
N THR A 123 -8.25 -11.48 -13.27
CA THR A 123 -9.32 -10.77 -14.01
C THR A 123 -9.00 -9.30 -14.24
N SER A 124 -8.39 -8.64 -13.25
CA SER A 124 -8.05 -7.21 -13.31
C SER A 124 -6.91 -6.91 -14.29
N LEU A 125 -6.09 -7.91 -14.60
CA LEU A 125 -4.98 -7.84 -15.55
C LEU A 125 -5.32 -8.40 -16.94
N GLY A 126 -6.54 -8.91 -17.13
CA GLY A 126 -6.93 -9.62 -18.36
C GLY A 126 -6.17 -10.93 -18.55
N LEU A 127 -5.66 -11.50 -17.47
CA LEU A 127 -5.01 -12.81 -17.42
C LEU A 127 -6.09 -13.86 -17.18
N THR A 128 -6.88 -14.17 -18.21
CA THR A 128 -7.66 -15.41 -18.18
C THR A 128 -6.67 -16.56 -18.25
N SER A 129 -6.77 -17.54 -17.35
CA SER A 129 -6.06 -18.81 -17.54
C SER A 129 -6.43 -19.30 -18.94
N SER A 130 -5.50 -19.23 -19.90
CA SER A 130 -5.62 -20.08 -21.07
C SER A 130 -5.56 -21.48 -20.48
N SER A 131 -6.71 -22.15 -20.42
CA SER A 131 -6.70 -23.59 -20.39
C SER A 131 -6.07 -23.98 -21.73
N ASP A 132 -4.75 -24.08 -21.76
CA ASP A 132 -4.04 -24.75 -22.83
C ASP A 132 -4.42 -26.22 -22.74
N ASN A 133 -5.62 -26.52 -23.23
CA ASN A 133 -5.90 -27.79 -23.86
C ASN A 133 -5.32 -27.72 -25.28
N THR A 134 -4.01 -27.52 -25.40
CA THR A 134 -3.29 -27.87 -26.62
C THR A 134 -3.07 -29.38 -26.62
N THR A 135 -4.18 -30.12 -26.80
CA THR A 135 -4.10 -31.42 -27.43
C THR A 135 -3.63 -31.18 -28.87
N GLY A 136 -2.37 -31.54 -29.13
CA GLY A 136 -1.83 -31.95 -30.43
C GLY A 136 -2.18 -31.12 -31.67
N GLY A 137 -1.22 -30.33 -32.14
CA GLY A 137 -1.24 -29.73 -33.48
C GLY A 137 0.15 -29.34 -33.94
N SER A 138 1.01 -30.33 -34.18
CA SER A 138 2.28 -30.15 -34.89
C SER A 138 1.98 -29.98 -36.39
N ASP A 139 1.76 -28.75 -36.85
CA ASP A 139 1.78 -28.47 -38.29
C ASP A 139 3.21 -28.09 -38.72
N ASN A 140 3.95 -29.12 -39.09
CA ASN A 140 5.16 -29.01 -39.91
C ASN A 140 4.76 -28.58 -41.33
N THR A 141 4.68 -27.28 -41.60
CA THR A 141 4.52 -26.79 -42.98
C THR A 141 5.89 -26.71 -43.66
N THR A 142 6.36 -27.87 -44.11
CA THR A 142 7.32 -27.94 -45.22
C THR A 142 6.56 -27.60 -46.51
N GLY A 143 6.65 -26.35 -46.99
CA GLY A 143 6.01 -25.94 -48.23
C GLY A 143 6.51 -24.58 -48.72
N GLY A 144 7.40 -24.59 -49.71
CA GLY A 144 7.98 -23.39 -50.29
C GLY A 144 6.95 -22.50 -51.01
N GLY A 145 7.08 -21.19 -50.82
CA GLY A 145 6.33 -20.17 -51.55
C GLY A 145 6.99 -18.80 -51.40
N LYS A 146 7.56 -18.29 -52.50
CA LYS A 146 8.13 -16.95 -52.61
C LYS A 146 7.04 -15.88 -52.44
N GLY A 147 7.24 -14.93 -51.54
CA GLY A 147 6.40 -13.73 -51.43
C GLY A 147 6.94 -12.81 -50.35
N GLY A 148 7.72 -11.80 -50.72
CA GLY A 148 8.31 -10.86 -49.78
C GLY A 148 7.28 -9.89 -49.23
N SER A 149 7.16 -9.86 -47.90
CA SER A 149 6.76 -8.63 -47.19
C SER A 149 7.97 -8.18 -46.38
N LYS A 150 8.57 -7.06 -46.80
CA LYS A 150 9.52 -6.33 -45.95
C LYS A 150 8.70 -5.49 -45.00
N ASP A 151 8.17 -6.14 -43.97
CA ASP A 151 7.57 -5.42 -42.86
C ASP A 151 8.72 -4.83 -42.02
N ASN A 152 9.05 -3.57 -42.29
CA ASN A 152 9.84 -2.75 -41.38
C ASN A 152 8.99 -2.31 -40.18
N SER A 153 8.27 -3.23 -39.56
CA SER A 153 7.65 -2.99 -38.26
C SER A 153 8.73 -3.15 -37.19
N PHE A 154 9.23 -2.03 -36.69
CA PHE A 154 9.94 -2.00 -35.41
C PHE A 154 8.94 -2.37 -34.30
N SER A 155 8.75 -3.66 -34.08
CA SER A 155 8.04 -4.17 -32.91
C SER A 155 9.00 -4.17 -31.73
N ILE A 156 8.85 -3.25 -30.79
CA ILE A 156 9.62 -3.24 -29.54
C ILE A 156 9.32 -4.49 -28.69
N PHE A 157 8.24 -5.22 -28.99
CA PHE A 157 7.84 -6.42 -28.26
C PHE A 157 7.36 -7.52 -29.21
N SER A 158 8.28 -8.13 -29.96
CA SER A 158 8.05 -9.46 -30.51
C SER A 158 8.76 -10.47 -29.62
N ASN A 159 8.00 -11.18 -28.77
CA ASN A 159 8.53 -12.33 -28.06
C ASN A 159 7.90 -13.61 -28.61
N SER A 160 8.40 -14.05 -29.76
CA SER A 160 8.24 -15.42 -30.23
C SER A 160 9.19 -16.30 -29.42
N GLY A 161 8.73 -16.73 -28.25
CA GLY A 161 9.43 -17.64 -27.36
C GLY A 161 8.42 -18.22 -26.37
N SER A 162 8.07 -19.48 -26.59
CA SER A 162 6.99 -20.28 -26.00
C SER A 162 7.04 -20.53 -24.47
N ASP A 163 7.52 -19.55 -23.67
CA ASP A 163 7.52 -19.56 -22.20
C ASP A 163 7.16 -18.17 -21.58
N ASN A 164 6.59 -17.24 -22.37
CA ASN A 164 6.47 -15.82 -21.99
C ASN A 164 5.05 -15.22 -22.08
N SER A 165 4.03 -15.94 -21.63
CA SER A 165 2.65 -15.41 -21.57
C SER A 165 2.33 -14.57 -20.32
N ASP A 166 3.19 -14.57 -19.27
CA ASP A 166 2.74 -14.18 -17.92
C ASP A 166 3.55 -13.07 -17.22
N LYS A 167 4.36 -12.27 -17.94
CA LYS A 167 5.05 -11.10 -17.34
C LYS A 167 4.32 -9.81 -17.68
N VAL A 168 3.21 -9.57 -16.98
CA VAL A 168 2.44 -8.33 -17.05
C VAL A 168 2.99 -7.34 -16.03
N TYR A 169 3.27 -6.13 -16.48
CA TYR A 169 3.55 -5.00 -15.60
C TYR A 169 2.25 -4.29 -15.28
N TYR A 170 2.07 -3.90 -14.02
CA TYR A 170 0.84 -3.24 -13.58
C TYR A 170 1.08 -2.22 -12.50
N GLY A 171 0.39 -1.09 -12.58
CA GLY A 171 0.32 -0.08 -11.53
C GLY A 171 -1.01 -0.18 -10.81
N GLY A 172 -1.06 0.22 -9.54
CA GLY A 172 -2.31 0.17 -8.79
C GLY A 172 -2.31 1.02 -7.54
N THR A 173 -3.50 1.16 -6.99
CA THR A 173 -3.73 1.89 -5.74
C THR A 173 -4.13 0.90 -4.65
N LEU A 174 -3.36 0.89 -3.57
CA LEU A 174 -3.70 0.21 -2.32
C LEU A 174 -4.45 1.21 -1.44
N SER A 175 -5.63 0.85 -0.94
CA SER A 175 -6.46 1.74 -0.12
C SER A 175 -6.72 1.11 1.25
N PHE A 176 -6.67 1.94 2.29
CA PHE A 176 -7.03 1.61 3.66
C PHE A 176 -8.08 2.60 4.14
N ALA A 177 -9.16 2.10 4.73
CA ALA A 177 -10.20 2.93 5.32
C ALA A 177 -10.46 2.55 6.77
N SER A 178 -10.79 3.54 7.58
CA SER A 178 -11.25 3.37 8.96
C SER A 178 -12.51 4.19 9.19
N GLY A 179 -13.37 3.75 10.12
CA GLY A 179 -14.47 4.57 10.62
C GLY A 179 -14.01 5.79 11.44
N SER A 180 -12.71 5.86 11.74
CA SER A 180 -12.07 6.93 12.50
C SER A 180 -10.99 7.64 11.66
N SER A 181 -10.43 8.73 12.17
CA SER A 181 -9.35 9.49 11.51
C SER A 181 -8.04 8.67 11.42
N ILE A 182 -7.76 8.18 10.21
CA ILE A 182 -6.44 7.69 9.75
C ILE A 182 -5.96 8.58 8.60
N ASP A 183 -4.64 8.66 8.44
CA ASP A 183 -3.98 9.53 7.46
C ASP A 183 -2.63 8.92 7.04
N CYS A 184 -1.97 9.50 6.04
CA CYS A 184 -0.69 9.04 5.52
C CYS A 184 0.46 9.09 6.53
N LYS A 185 0.34 9.90 7.59
CA LYS A 185 1.35 9.96 8.66
C LYS A 185 1.18 8.81 9.64
N LYS A 186 -0.06 8.33 9.82
CA LYS A 186 -0.40 7.25 10.74
C LYS A 186 -0.37 5.87 10.10
N ILE A 187 -0.73 5.74 8.83
CA ILE A 187 -0.59 4.49 8.09
C ILE A 187 0.65 4.62 7.23
N ALA A 188 1.80 4.18 7.72
CA ALA A 188 3.08 4.27 7.02
C ALA A 188 3.36 2.99 6.24
N MET A 189 3.99 3.08 5.07
CA MET A 189 4.34 1.92 4.25
C MET A 189 5.74 2.03 3.68
N SER A 190 6.45 0.90 3.68
CA SER A 190 7.75 0.74 3.01
C SER A 190 7.76 -0.49 2.11
N CYS A 191 8.03 -0.31 0.82
CA CYS A 191 8.08 -1.39 -0.16
C CYS A 191 9.51 -1.78 -0.56
N PHE A 192 9.71 -3.08 -0.81
CA PHE A 192 10.99 -3.69 -1.17
C PHE A 192 10.78 -4.73 -2.26
N GLN A 193 11.74 -4.87 -3.19
CA GLN A 193 11.69 -5.85 -4.26
C GLN A 193 12.77 -6.91 -4.09
N GLY A 194 12.42 -8.14 -4.46
CA GLY A 194 13.35 -9.23 -4.73
C GLY A 194 13.64 -10.12 -3.53
N THR A 195 14.51 -11.09 -3.79
CA THR A 195 14.88 -12.17 -2.86
C THR A 195 16.26 -11.96 -2.22
N THR A 196 16.94 -10.84 -2.52
CA THR A 196 18.27 -10.54 -1.98
C THR A 196 18.22 -10.14 -0.50
N ASN A 197 19.35 -10.28 0.20
CA ASN A 197 19.52 -9.78 1.56
C ASN A 197 20.72 -8.80 1.62
N PRO A 198 20.51 -7.50 1.90
CA PRO A 198 19.21 -6.86 2.12
C PRO A 198 18.36 -6.78 0.84
N LYS A 199 17.03 -6.70 1.00
CA LYS A 199 16.11 -6.45 -0.12
C LYS A 199 16.27 -5.02 -0.60
N ARG A 200 16.09 -4.78 -1.90
CA ARG A 200 16.21 -3.43 -2.48
C ARG A 200 14.95 -2.62 -2.18
N PRO A 201 15.04 -1.40 -1.61
CA PRO A 201 13.88 -0.54 -1.46
C PRO A 201 13.32 -0.14 -2.83
N ILE A 202 12.00 -0.12 -2.94
CA ILE A 202 11.30 0.45 -4.09
C ILE A 202 11.03 1.91 -3.75
N GLY A 203 11.37 2.82 -4.64
CA GLY A 203 10.91 4.22 -4.58
C GLY A 203 9.84 4.49 -5.62
N GLY A 204 9.25 5.68 -5.58
CA GLY A 204 8.28 6.16 -6.56
C GLY A 204 6.84 5.76 -6.27
N TYR A 205 6.49 5.40 -5.03
CA TYR A 205 5.09 5.34 -4.60
C TYR A 205 4.72 6.58 -3.79
N THR A 206 3.45 6.97 -3.89
CA THR A 206 2.91 8.12 -3.17
C THR A 206 1.79 7.70 -2.24
N CYS A 207 1.75 8.28 -1.05
CA CYS A 207 0.62 8.22 -0.14
C CYS A 207 -0.20 9.49 -0.29
N GLU A 208 -1.52 9.35 -0.43
CA GLU A 208 -2.50 10.43 -0.37
C GLU A 208 -3.59 10.06 0.61
N ASP A 209 -4.15 11.03 1.34
CA ASP A 209 -5.28 10.78 2.25
C ASP A 209 -6.40 11.80 2.05
N ASP A 210 -7.53 11.56 2.73
CA ASP A 210 -8.66 12.48 2.77
C ASP A 210 -8.60 13.46 3.95
N SER A 211 -7.47 13.55 4.63
CA SER A 211 -7.29 14.47 5.76
C SER A 211 -7.18 15.92 5.27
N THR A 212 -7.55 16.86 6.12
CA THR A 212 -7.27 18.30 5.95
C THR A 212 -6.08 18.77 6.80
N THR A 213 -5.36 17.84 7.43
CA THR A 213 -4.22 18.14 8.31
C THR A 213 -2.89 18.35 7.56
N GLY A 214 -2.95 18.42 6.22
CA GLY A 214 -1.82 18.76 5.38
C GLY A 214 -1.49 20.25 5.40
N VAL A 215 -0.43 20.62 4.67
CA VAL A 215 0.02 22.02 4.57
C VAL A 215 -1.11 22.86 3.95
N ALA A 216 -1.38 24.03 4.53
CA ALA A 216 -2.44 24.94 4.12
C ALA A 216 -3.87 24.34 4.14
N GLY A 217 -4.11 23.32 4.97
CA GLY A 217 -5.43 22.67 5.07
C GLY A 217 -5.72 21.66 3.95
N GLY A 218 -4.72 21.33 3.13
CA GLY A 218 -4.85 20.34 2.06
C GLY A 218 -4.68 18.89 2.54
N LYS A 219 -4.77 17.96 1.58
CA LYS A 219 -4.48 16.53 1.78
C LYS A 219 -3.03 16.31 2.17
N ASN A 220 -2.73 15.30 2.99
CA ASN A 220 -1.33 14.90 3.11
C ASN A 220 -0.95 14.11 1.85
N VAL A 221 0.16 14.50 1.25
CA VAL A 221 0.80 13.76 0.17
C VAL A 221 2.23 13.47 0.57
N LEU A 222 2.60 12.19 0.67
CA LEU A 222 3.96 11.74 0.96
C LEU A 222 4.49 10.97 -0.24
N SER A 223 5.72 11.23 -0.65
CA SER A 223 6.40 10.45 -1.71
C SER A 223 7.63 9.79 -1.11
N PHE A 224 7.85 8.52 -1.46
CA PHE A 224 8.91 7.67 -0.93
C PHE A 224 9.79 7.12 -2.04
#